data_AF-A0A3R8WEW8-F1
#
_entry.id   AF-A0A3R8WEW8-F1
#
_cell.length_a   1.000
_cell.length_b   1.000
_cell.length_c   1.000
_cell.angle_alpha   90.00
_cell.angle_beta   90.00
_cell.angle_gamma   90.00
#
_symmetry.space_group_name_H-M   'P 1'
#
loop_
_entity.id
_entity.type
_entity.pdbx_description
1 polymer ?
#
loop_
_entity_poly.entity_id
_entity_poly.type
_entity_poly.pdbx_seq_one_letter_code
_entity_poly.pdbx_strand_id
1 'polypeptide(L)' 'MSRTDGKRSAALPAKPYASLPGFTLLGGGLPILDANGEHIGGIGISGATPELDAQFA' A
#
# COMPACT_ATOMS: atom_id res chain seq x y z
N MET A 1 -0.28 -3.87 -16.11
CA MET A 1 -0.28 -4.80 -14.95
C MET A 1 1.12 -4.93 -14.39
N SER A 2 1.50 -4.07 -13.44
CA SER A 2 2.83 -4.13 -12.82
C SER A 2 2.87 -5.23 -11.76
N ARG A 3 3.68 -6.26 -11.99
CA ARG A 3 3.79 -7.48 -11.15
C ARG A 3 4.76 -7.30 -9.96
N THR A 4 5.15 -6.07 -9.62
CA THR A 4 6.30 -5.79 -8.74
C THR A 4 5.97 -5.70 -7.25
N ASP A 5 4.79 -5.22 -6.85
CA ASP A 5 4.58 -4.87 -5.44
C ASP A 5 4.21 -6.06 -4.56
N GLY A 6 3.33 -6.94 -5.04
CA GLY A 6 3.08 -8.23 -4.39
C GLY A 6 4.34 -9.10 -4.27
N LYS A 7 5.31 -8.94 -5.19
CA LYS A 7 6.60 -9.62 -5.13
C LYS A 7 7.53 -9.04 -4.05
N ARG A 8 7.49 -7.73 -3.77
CA ARG A 8 8.33 -7.12 -2.72
C ARG A 8 7.99 -7.67 -1.34
N SER A 9 6.71 -7.76 -1.01
CA SER A 9 6.28 -8.35 0.27
C SER A 9 6.46 -9.87 0.32
N ALA A 10 6.29 -10.56 -0.81
CA ALA A 10 6.56 -12.00 -0.91
C ALA A 10 8.07 -12.35 -0.85
N ALA A 11 8.96 -11.39 -1.13
CA ALA A 11 10.42 -11.54 -1.07
C ALA A 11 10.99 -11.39 0.35
N LEU A 12 10.20 -10.91 1.32
CA LEU A 12 10.61 -10.91 2.72
C LEU A 12 10.53 -12.34 3.29
N PRO A 13 11.58 -12.84 3.97
CA PRO A 13 11.66 -14.24 4.43
C PRO A 13 10.46 -14.71 5.24
N ALA A 14 9.86 -13.83 6.04
CA ALA A 14 8.73 -14.14 6.92
C ALA A 14 7.35 -13.89 6.28
N LYS A 15 7.28 -13.31 5.05
CA LYS A 15 6.05 -12.84 4.40
C LYS A 15 5.05 -12.21 5.40
N PRO A 16 5.51 -11.24 6.23
CA PRO A 16 4.85 -10.87 7.49
C PRO A 16 3.43 -10.32 7.34
N TYR A 17 3.03 -10.00 6.11
CA TYR A 17 1.74 -9.39 5.78
C TYR A 17 0.90 -10.26 4.83
N ALA A 18 1.39 -11.44 4.43
CA ALA A 18 0.69 -12.30 3.46
C ALA A 18 -0.57 -12.96 4.02
N SER A 19 -0.72 -13.00 5.34
CA SER A 19 -1.85 -13.61 6.05
C SER A 19 -2.88 -12.59 6.54
N LEU A 20 -2.66 -11.28 6.36
CA LEU A 20 -3.59 -10.26 6.82
C LEU A 20 -4.76 -10.15 5.83
N PRO A 21 -5.99 -10.54 6.23
CA PRO A 21 -7.14 -10.42 5.35
C PRO A 21 -7.48 -8.95 5.10
N GLY A 22 -7.88 -8.62 3.87
CA GLY A 22 -8.32 -7.27 3.50
C GLY A 22 -7.20 -6.26 3.27
N PHE A 23 -5.93 -6.69 3.21
CA PHE A 23 -4.79 -5.80 2.97
C PHE A 23 -4.05 -6.17 1.69
N THR A 24 -3.63 -5.15 0.92
CA THR A 24 -2.82 -5.32 -0.29
C THR A 24 -1.57 -4.45 -0.19
N LEU A 25 -0.42 -5.03 -0.47
CA LEU A 25 0.86 -4.33 -0.54
C LEU A 25 1.11 -3.92 -1.99
N LEU A 26 0.59 -2.75 -2.36
CA LEU A 26 0.70 -2.11 -3.67
C LEU A 26 1.01 -0.62 -3.45
N GLY A 27 1.79 0.00 -4.35
CA GLY A 27 1.85 1.46 -4.38
C GLY A 27 0.49 2.08 -4.68
N GLY A 28 0.19 3.25 -4.13
CA GLY A 28 -1.14 3.90 -4.24
C GLY A 28 -1.88 4.11 -2.92
N GLY A 29 -1.30 3.70 -1.78
CA GLY A 29 -1.84 3.96 -0.46
C GLY A 29 -1.10 5.10 0.27
N LEU A 30 -1.85 6.06 0.83
CA LEU A 30 -1.32 7.16 1.63
C LEU A 30 -1.98 7.20 3.02
N PRO A 31 -1.21 7.23 4.13
CA PRO A 31 -1.79 7.38 5.47
C PRO A 31 -2.29 8.82 5.69
N ILE A 32 -3.45 8.94 6.33
CA ILE A 32 -4.00 10.21 6.81
C ILE A 32 -3.58 10.38 8.26
N LEU A 33 -2.88 11.47 8.54
CA LEU A 33 -2.46 11.86 9.88
C LEU A 33 -3.27 13.08 10.35
N ASP A 34 -3.61 13.13 11.63
CA ASP A 34 -4.13 14.34 12.25
C ASP A 34 -3.02 15.38 12.50
N ALA A 35 -3.36 16.53 13.05
CA ALA A 35 -2.40 17.60 13.36
C ALA A 35 -1.36 17.20 14.43
N ASN A 36 -1.62 16.16 15.21
CA ASN A 36 -0.74 15.62 16.24
C ASN A 36 0.15 14.49 15.71
N GLY A 37 -0.02 14.09 14.45
CA GLY A 37 0.67 12.96 13.83
C GLY A 37 0.04 11.59 14.11
N GLU A 38 -1.18 11.55 14.66
CA GLU A 38 -1.92 10.31 14.90
C GLU A 38 -2.50 9.77 13.58
N HIS A 39 -2.34 8.47 13.34
CA HIS A 39 -2.88 7.80 12.16
C HIS A 39 -4.39 7.57 12.31
N ILE A 40 -5.18 8.25 11.49
CA ILE A 40 -6.66 8.24 11.58
C ILE A 40 -7.34 7.50 10.42
N GLY A 41 -6.58 7.01 9.45
CA GLY A 41 -7.09 6.27 8.30
C GLY A 41 -6.13 6.35 7.11
N GLY A 42 -6.59 5.93 5.92
CA GLY A 42 -5.78 5.98 4.70
C GLY A 42 -6.62 6.15 3.45
N ILE A 43 -6.00 6.73 2.41
CA ILE A 43 -6.53 6.80 1.05
C ILE A 43 -5.86 5.71 0.23
N GLY A 44 -6.62 5.00 -0.60
CA GLY A 44 -6.11 4.04 -1.57
C GLY A 44 -6.66 4.34 -2.96
N ILE A 45 -5.77 4.63 -3.90
CA ILE A 45 -6.11 4.74 -5.32
C ILE A 45 -5.62 3.52 -6.08
N SER A 46 -6.40 3.09 -7.06
CA SER A 46 -6.04 2.01 -7.96
C SER A 46 -6.61 2.26 -9.35
N GLY A 47 -5.85 1.91 -10.39
CA GLY A 47 -6.35 1.92 -11.76
C GLY A 47 -5.27 2.16 -12.82
N ALA A 48 -4.09 2.65 -12.42
CA ALA A 48 -2.97 2.91 -13.32
C ALA A 48 -1.70 2.14 -12.90
N THR A 49 -0.53 2.77 -12.99
CA THR A 49 0.71 2.22 -12.41
C THR A 49 0.80 2.60 -10.93
N PRO A 50 1.44 1.79 -10.07
CA PRO A 50 1.57 2.10 -8.64
C PRO A 50 2.15 3.48 -8.35
N GLU A 51 3.09 3.93 -9.18
CA GLU A 51 3.70 5.26 -9.06
C GLU A 51 2.70 6.38 -9.35
N LEU A 52 1.80 6.18 -10.32
CA LEU A 52 0.77 7.15 -10.68
C LEU A 52 -0.35 7.13 -9.64
N ASP A 53 -0.79 5.94 -9.22
CA ASP A 53 -1.78 5.78 -8.16
C ASP A 53 -1.29 6.45 -6.86
N ALA A 54 0.00 6.33 -6.53
CA ALA A 54 0.60 6.99 -5.36
C ALA A 54 0.72 8.52 -5.49
N GLN A 55 0.82 9.05 -6.72
CA GLN A 55 0.87 10.50 -6.95
C GLN A 55 -0.48 11.18 -6.70
N PHE A 56 -1.57 10.45 -6.92
CA PHE A 56 -2.93 10.99 -6.81
C PHE A 56 -3.65 10.62 -5.52
N ALA A 57 -3.12 9.67 -4.75
CA ALA A 57 -3.62 9.28 -3.42
C ALA A 57 -3.33 10.38 -2.39
#